data_AF-A0A4Y2AC50-F1
#
_entry.id   AF-A0A4Y2AC50-F1
#
_cell.length_a   1.000
_cell.length_b   1.000
_cell.length_c   1.000
_cell.angle_alpha   90.00
_cell.angle_beta   90.00
_cell.angle_gamma   90.00
#
_symmetry.space_group_name_H-M   'P 1'
#
loop_
_entity.id
_entity.type
_entity.pdbx_description
1 polymer ?
#
loop_
_entity_poly.entity_id
_entity_poly.type
_entity_poly.pdbx_seq_one_letter_code
_entity_poly.pdbx_strand_id
1 'polypeptide(L)'
;MVFAKKDCEERSGTTGNITYSVHSGRKRTSKCWKIAVPADKYLILSLDNLKFANEGVPESDSSEEVDELSSTESPFLFHVDYISSTTKKSKSCNEASLTVSWVSLKSESVSFCPGDVNSRRLIKTFSDTEIKHRAISRHYSGEIFDSFTIKYAVADLLCMKPDSFRCTSTSCISMEKKCDGVRNCYNGRDEVGCERGIFAVPGVNISRNLALDWLKNQRNAAWGWRDNTHRAITALYLAKGANFNGTNLDEDLMAKQLELQMSTAILRNETDLITATQLAMYINALLVICHDPRNFYGFDLVNDLKRQIKFSKNSIHLLPYLALCNAKEILTDEDVSKLVGVLESPSNHSFFTDVQSVALMALACVGNTSKIFELKENVTRATDTLKKHQNEDGSFGNIYTTALVIQALLSSGNEEDTDWDLKAAVEFLKTKQSKDGTFGDFLATYLILPLLNSKSLTDIGKINCTESLKMPRDNNPVSDIEFKLGPKISVKYYLYVGDQKDQIHPLFLRIPTNSTVLDMMRLASEADHKYRFQAQDIKGKLYIYELFGIANDPEDEKFWLLYIESKNTSLQLTSKSPDEVFLKNNDKIVMWYKTAQID
;
A
#
# COMPACT_ATOMS: atom_id res chain seq x y z
N MET A 1 -34.73 -0.30 69.54
CA MET A 1 -35.06 1.08 69.14
C MET A 1 -34.66 1.26 67.69
N VAL A 2 -35.64 1.41 66.80
CA VAL A 2 -35.49 1.48 65.34
C VAL A 2 -34.73 2.77 65.00
N PHE A 3 -33.53 2.67 64.44
CA PHE A 3 -32.80 3.85 63.95
C PHE A 3 -33.46 4.34 62.67
N ALA A 4 -34.09 5.52 62.75
CA ALA A 4 -34.60 6.22 61.58
C ALA A 4 -33.47 6.36 60.54
N LYS A 5 -33.76 5.96 59.29
CA LYS A 5 -33.00 6.38 58.10
C LYS A 5 -32.94 7.91 58.14
N LYS A 6 -31.80 8.48 58.55
CA LYS A 6 -31.51 9.88 58.22
C LYS A 6 -31.11 9.90 56.76
N ASP A 7 -31.88 10.59 55.94
CA ASP A 7 -31.54 10.84 54.54
C ASP A 7 -30.15 11.51 54.48
N CYS A 8 -29.33 11.11 53.50
CA CYS A 8 -28.00 11.68 53.29
C CYS A 8 -28.13 13.16 52.91
N GLU A 9 -27.20 13.99 53.37
CA GLU A 9 -27.20 15.42 53.05
C GLU A 9 -26.89 15.61 51.55
N GLU A 10 -27.88 16.07 50.78
CA GLU A 10 -27.71 16.34 49.36
C GLU A 10 -26.85 17.59 49.13
N ARG A 11 -25.91 17.49 48.18
CA ARG A 11 -25.06 18.58 47.75
C ARG A 11 -25.40 18.94 46.31
N SER A 12 -25.97 20.13 46.13
CA SER A 12 -26.27 20.72 44.83
C SER A 12 -25.30 21.87 44.55
N GLY A 13 -24.42 21.69 43.57
CA GLY A 13 -23.43 22.71 43.17
C GLY A 13 -22.37 22.15 42.22
N THR A 14 -21.84 23.00 41.33
CA THR A 14 -20.76 22.63 40.38
C THR A 14 -19.40 22.52 41.05
N THR A 15 -19.19 23.17 42.18
CA THR A 15 -18.03 22.97 43.06
C THR A 15 -18.48 23.11 44.51
N GLY A 16 -17.76 22.50 45.45
CA GLY A 16 -18.05 22.64 46.87
C GLY A 16 -17.08 21.88 47.76
N ASN A 17 -17.16 22.17 49.06
CA ASN A 17 -16.33 21.54 50.09
C ASN A 17 -17.23 20.86 51.13
N ILE A 18 -16.96 19.60 51.43
CA ILE A 18 -17.55 18.85 52.54
C ILE A 18 -16.53 18.83 53.66
N THR A 19 -16.69 19.76 54.61
CA THR A 19 -15.89 19.80 55.83
C THR A 19 -16.68 19.16 56.96
N TYR A 20 -16.07 18.20 57.64
CA TYR A 20 -16.62 17.58 58.83
C TYR A 20 -15.58 17.64 59.93
N SER A 21 -15.98 18.15 61.08
CA SER A 21 -15.20 18.08 62.32
C SER A 21 -16.16 17.74 63.44
N VAL A 22 -15.81 16.75 64.25
CA VAL A 22 -16.61 16.36 65.41
C VAL A 22 -15.71 16.18 66.61
N HIS A 23 -16.12 16.79 67.71
CA HIS A 23 -15.66 16.49 69.06
C HIS A 23 -16.89 16.08 69.85
N SER A 24 -17.00 14.80 70.21
CA SER A 24 -18.22 14.28 70.86
C SER A 24 -17.89 13.22 71.89
N GLY A 25 -18.44 13.35 73.11
CA GLY A 25 -18.47 12.29 74.13
C GLY A 25 -19.42 11.13 73.81
N ARG A 26 -19.93 11.04 72.57
CA ARG A 26 -20.77 9.92 72.12
C ARG A 26 -19.88 8.80 71.60
N LYS A 27 -20.16 7.57 72.04
CA LYS A 27 -19.41 6.36 71.64
C LYS A 27 -19.48 6.01 70.14
N ARG A 28 -20.37 6.66 69.35
CA ARG A 28 -20.51 6.42 67.90
C ARG A 28 -21.05 7.64 67.17
N THR A 29 -20.45 7.95 66.02
CA THR A 29 -20.93 8.98 65.07
C THR A 29 -21.03 8.40 63.66
N SER A 30 -22.01 8.88 62.89
CA SER A 30 -22.12 8.56 61.46
C SER A 30 -22.79 9.70 60.71
N LYS A 31 -22.27 10.05 59.54
CA LYS A 31 -22.85 11.07 58.66
C LYS A 31 -22.71 10.65 57.20
N CYS A 32 -23.65 11.08 56.36
CA CYS A 32 -23.72 10.70 54.95
C CYS A 32 -23.99 11.92 54.07
N TRP A 33 -23.40 11.96 52.88
CA TRP A 33 -23.60 12.97 51.85
C TRP A 33 -23.86 12.32 50.49
N LYS A 34 -24.68 12.97 49.66
CA LYS A 34 -24.94 12.55 48.28
C LYS A 34 -24.65 13.69 47.31
N ILE A 35 -23.88 13.41 46.27
CA ILE A 35 -23.60 14.33 45.16
C ILE A 35 -24.24 13.75 43.90
N ALA A 36 -25.20 14.48 43.34
CA ALA A 36 -25.82 14.13 42.07
C ALA A 36 -24.90 14.53 40.91
N VAL A 37 -24.70 13.63 39.95
CA VAL A 37 -23.86 13.88 38.77
C VAL A 37 -24.78 13.87 37.54
N PRO A 38 -25.04 15.02 36.91
CA PRO A 38 -25.81 15.09 35.67
C PRO A 38 -25.21 14.20 34.58
N ALA A 39 -26.05 13.66 33.69
CA ALA A 39 -25.64 12.70 32.66
C ALA A 39 -24.56 13.24 31.69
N ASP A 40 -24.43 14.55 31.59
CA ASP A 40 -23.50 15.29 30.72
C ASP A 40 -22.23 15.78 31.43
N LYS A 41 -22.03 15.40 32.70
CA LYS A 41 -20.92 15.87 33.54
C LYS A 41 -20.18 14.71 34.22
N TYR A 42 -19.03 15.02 34.79
CA TYR A 42 -18.30 14.07 35.65
C TYR A 42 -17.85 14.77 36.94
N LEU A 43 -17.77 13.99 38.01
CA LEU A 43 -17.39 14.43 39.35
C LEU A 43 -15.92 14.14 39.61
N ILE A 44 -15.20 15.14 40.09
CA ILE A 44 -13.85 15.06 40.63
C ILE A 44 -13.95 15.26 42.15
N LEU A 45 -13.38 14.34 42.93
CA LEU A 45 -13.27 14.43 44.38
C LEU A 45 -11.79 14.48 44.77
N SER A 46 -11.44 15.46 45.61
CA SER A 46 -10.12 15.55 46.26
C SER A 46 -10.30 15.44 47.77
N LEU A 47 -9.61 14.50 48.40
CA LEU A 47 -9.59 14.35 49.86
C LEU A 47 -8.40 15.10 50.48
N ASP A 48 -8.70 16.12 51.27
CA ASP A 48 -7.73 16.95 51.99
C ASP A 48 -7.89 16.73 53.52
N ASN A 49 -6.77 16.73 54.24
CA ASN A 49 -6.73 16.77 55.72
C ASN A 49 -7.55 15.68 56.44
N LEU A 50 -7.41 14.41 56.05
CA LEU A 50 -8.00 13.27 56.76
C LEU A 50 -7.26 13.05 58.10
N LYS A 51 -7.86 13.44 59.23
CA LYS A 51 -7.32 13.21 60.58
C LYS A 51 -8.33 12.43 61.40
N PHE A 52 -7.96 11.22 61.78
CA PHE A 52 -8.66 10.41 62.78
C PHE A 52 -7.83 10.44 64.05
N ALA A 53 -8.37 10.92 65.17
CA ALA A 53 -7.64 10.90 66.43
C ALA A 53 -8.20 9.78 67.32
N ASN A 54 -7.40 8.73 67.46
CA ASN A 54 -7.62 7.65 68.42
C ASN A 54 -6.34 7.30 69.20
N GLU A 55 -5.42 8.27 69.38
CA GLU A 55 -4.24 8.11 70.24
C GLU A 55 -4.06 9.34 71.14
N GLY A 56 -3.77 9.08 72.42
CA GLY A 56 -3.34 10.10 73.38
C GLY A 56 -2.00 10.72 72.98
N VAL A 57 -1.97 12.05 73.03
CA VAL A 57 -0.92 13.04 72.69
C VAL A 57 0.35 12.91 73.60
N PRO A 58 1.55 13.52 73.34
CA PRO A 58 2.22 14.12 72.14
C PRO A 58 3.70 13.63 71.89
N GLU A 59 4.31 13.95 70.74
CA GLU A 59 5.76 14.28 70.57
C GLU A 59 5.95 14.94 69.17
N SER A 60 6.18 16.26 69.07
CA SER A 60 7.46 17.00 68.98
C SER A 60 8.18 16.94 67.62
N ASP A 61 8.36 18.12 67.03
CA ASP A 61 9.33 18.54 66.00
C ASP A 61 9.57 17.70 64.73
N SER A 62 9.23 18.27 63.58
CA SER A 62 10.26 18.88 62.71
C SER A 62 9.61 19.61 61.53
N SER A 63 10.19 20.78 61.27
CA SER A 63 10.03 21.64 60.10
C SER A 63 10.18 20.90 58.77
N GLU A 64 9.40 21.30 57.76
CA GLU A 64 9.96 21.64 56.45
C GLU A 64 8.94 22.45 55.65
N GLU A 65 9.38 23.64 55.23
CA GLU A 65 8.75 24.47 54.21
C GLU A 65 8.62 23.67 52.92
N VAL A 66 7.45 23.74 52.27
CA VAL A 66 7.33 23.37 50.85
C VAL A 66 7.32 24.67 50.07
N ASP A 67 8.50 24.98 49.55
CA ASP A 67 8.72 25.99 48.52
C ASP A 67 7.86 25.74 47.28
N GLU A 68 7.55 26.85 46.61
CA GLU A 68 6.91 26.93 45.31
C GLU A 68 7.60 26.01 44.27
N LEU A 69 6.80 25.26 43.50
CA LEU A 69 7.22 24.83 42.17
C LEU A 69 6.21 25.32 41.13
N SER A 70 6.54 26.48 40.56
CA SER A 70 6.06 26.92 39.27
C SER A 70 6.63 26.03 38.16
N SER A 71 5.76 25.70 37.22
CA SER A 71 6.00 25.53 35.78
C SER A 71 7.03 24.50 35.29
N THR A 72 6.61 23.83 34.22
CA THR A 72 7.39 23.02 33.27
C THR A 72 7.84 21.65 33.75
N GLU A 73 7.01 20.63 33.47
CA GLU A 73 7.37 19.46 32.66
C GLU A 73 6.13 18.57 32.46
N SER A 74 5.67 18.45 31.22
CA SER A 74 5.17 17.16 30.71
C SER A 74 6.42 16.31 30.44
N PRO A 75 6.39 14.95 30.47
CA PRO A 75 5.31 14.15 29.89
C PRO A 75 5.10 12.71 30.43
N PHE A 76 3.99 12.10 29.97
CA PHE A 76 3.71 10.65 29.90
C PHE A 76 3.41 9.82 31.17
N LEU A 77 2.47 8.89 30.93
CA LEU A 77 2.08 7.71 31.70
C LEU A 77 1.44 7.97 33.07
N PHE A 78 0.10 7.96 33.08
CA PHE A 78 -0.59 7.29 34.18
C PHE A 78 -1.36 6.12 33.59
N HIS A 79 -0.85 4.92 33.88
CA HIS A 79 -1.58 3.67 33.77
C HIS A 79 -3.00 3.89 34.31
N VAL A 80 -4.00 3.50 33.52
CA VAL A 80 -5.29 3.11 34.09
C VAL A 80 -5.01 1.81 34.82
N ASP A 81 -4.56 1.91 36.07
CA ASP A 81 -4.76 0.80 36.98
C ASP A 81 -6.27 0.73 37.21
N TYR A 82 -6.90 -0.18 36.46
CA TYR A 82 -8.13 -0.80 36.86
C TYR A 82 -7.85 -1.42 38.24
N ILE A 83 -8.10 -0.66 39.31
CA ILE A 83 -7.97 -1.17 40.68
C ILE A 83 -9.20 -2.03 40.94
N SER A 84 -9.21 -3.24 40.39
CA SER A 84 -9.89 -4.38 40.99
C SER A 84 -9.08 -4.81 42.22
N SER A 85 -9.18 -4.06 43.31
CA SER A 85 -8.60 -4.51 44.58
C SER A 85 -9.69 -4.54 45.65
N THR A 86 -10.27 -5.72 45.83
CA THR A 86 -10.82 -6.18 47.09
C THR A 86 -9.72 -6.12 48.16
N THR A 87 -9.54 -4.95 48.77
CA THR A 87 -8.59 -4.78 49.87
C THR A 87 -9.22 -5.34 51.14
N LYS A 88 -8.55 -6.33 51.73
CA LYS A 88 -8.88 -6.88 53.05
C LYS A 88 -9.01 -5.74 54.05
N LYS A 89 -10.16 -5.66 54.74
CA LYS A 89 -10.40 -4.69 55.83
C LYS A 89 -9.27 -4.74 56.85
N SER A 90 -8.48 -3.66 56.94
CA SER A 90 -7.61 -3.39 58.10
C SER A 90 -8.46 -3.39 59.37
N LYS A 91 -7.89 -3.83 60.51
CA LYS A 91 -8.55 -3.72 61.82
C LYS A 91 -8.88 -2.26 62.18
N SER A 92 -8.17 -1.26 61.63
CA SER A 92 -8.39 0.17 61.91
C SER A 92 -9.66 0.74 61.27
N CYS A 93 -10.11 0.18 60.13
CA CYS A 93 -11.36 0.58 59.47
C CYS A 93 -12.63 0.27 60.28
N ASN A 94 -12.51 -0.52 61.35
CA ASN A 94 -13.64 -0.84 62.22
C ASN A 94 -13.91 0.27 63.24
N GLU A 95 -12.92 1.13 63.50
CA GLU A 95 -13.02 2.23 64.46
C GLU A 95 -13.43 3.50 63.75
N ALA A 96 -12.74 3.91 62.68
CA ALA A 96 -13.16 5.00 61.82
C ALA A 96 -12.99 4.65 60.34
N SER A 97 -13.92 5.08 59.51
CA SER A 97 -13.87 4.88 58.06
C SER A 97 -14.64 5.96 57.31
N LEU A 98 -14.07 6.43 56.21
CA LEU A 98 -14.75 7.24 55.21
C LEU A 98 -14.90 6.40 53.93
N THR A 99 -16.13 6.09 53.53
CA THR A 99 -16.42 5.26 52.36
C THR A 99 -17.07 6.09 51.27
N VAL A 100 -16.56 5.97 50.05
CA VAL A 100 -17.12 6.54 48.83
C VAL A 100 -17.69 5.40 47.99
N SER A 101 -18.98 5.48 47.66
CA SER A 101 -19.70 4.45 46.89
C SER A 101 -20.51 5.07 45.76
N TRP A 102 -20.74 4.29 44.71
CA TRP A 102 -21.37 4.75 43.48
C TRP A 102 -22.77 4.14 43.32
N VAL A 103 -23.77 4.97 43.04
CA VAL A 103 -25.18 4.52 43.02
C VAL A 103 -25.48 3.58 41.84
N SER A 104 -24.82 3.76 40.69
CA SER A 104 -25.01 2.92 39.50
C SER A 104 -24.23 1.59 39.55
N LEU A 105 -23.14 1.52 40.34
CA LEU A 105 -22.24 0.36 40.44
C LEU A 105 -22.35 -0.22 41.86
N LYS A 106 -23.40 -1.02 42.10
CA LYS A 106 -23.81 -1.54 43.43
C LYS A 106 -22.75 -2.36 44.20
N SER A 107 -21.57 -2.62 43.64
CA SER A 107 -20.55 -3.51 44.22
C SER A 107 -19.14 -2.90 44.34
N GLU A 108 -18.94 -1.67 43.90
CA GLU A 108 -17.65 -1.00 44.02
C GLU A 108 -17.74 0.07 45.13
N SER A 109 -16.73 0.16 46.01
CA SER A 109 -16.56 1.31 46.92
C SER A 109 -15.10 1.47 47.32
N VAL A 110 -14.67 2.69 47.61
CA VAL A 110 -13.36 2.98 48.18
C VAL A 110 -13.54 3.38 49.64
N SER A 111 -12.79 2.77 50.55
CA SER A 111 -12.79 3.14 51.98
C SER A 111 -11.42 3.65 52.39
N PHE A 112 -11.40 4.75 53.13
CA PHE A 112 -10.22 5.35 53.73
C PHE A 112 -10.24 5.13 55.24
N CYS A 113 -9.11 4.66 55.79
CA CYS A 113 -8.99 4.25 57.18
C CYS A 113 -7.80 4.93 57.89
N PRO A 114 -7.78 4.96 59.24
CA PRO A 114 -6.66 5.49 60.01
C PRO A 114 -5.35 4.76 59.65
N GLY A 115 -4.33 5.53 59.26
CA GLY A 115 -2.99 5.03 58.88
C GLY A 115 -2.76 4.76 57.38
N ASP A 116 -3.76 4.97 56.51
CA ASP A 116 -3.56 4.79 55.05
C ASP A 116 -2.63 5.87 54.47
N VAL A 117 -1.56 5.45 53.79
CA VAL A 117 -0.57 6.35 53.16
C VAL A 117 -1.12 6.92 51.83
N ASN A 118 -1.01 8.24 51.71
CA ASN A 118 -1.35 9.24 50.68
C ASN A 118 -1.56 8.92 49.17
N SER A 119 -1.63 7.68 48.68
CA SER A 119 -1.66 7.41 47.23
C SER A 119 -3.04 7.49 46.53
N ARG A 120 -4.12 7.87 47.22
CA ARG A 120 -5.50 7.87 46.65
C ARG A 120 -6.35 9.10 46.99
N ARG A 121 -5.77 10.31 46.88
CA ARG A 121 -6.50 11.55 47.21
C ARG A 121 -7.43 12.07 46.11
N LEU A 122 -7.36 11.56 44.87
CA LEU A 122 -8.19 12.02 43.75
C LEU A 122 -9.09 10.88 43.21
N ILE A 123 -10.40 11.10 43.13
CA ILE A 123 -11.38 10.16 42.56
C ILE A 123 -12.14 10.87 41.43
N LYS A 124 -12.32 10.20 40.28
CA LYS A 124 -13.15 10.68 39.16
C LYS A 124 -14.27 9.69 38.87
N THR A 125 -15.51 10.18 38.72
CA THR A 125 -16.69 9.31 38.46
C THR A 125 -17.77 10.01 37.63
N PHE A 126 -18.52 9.21 36.87
CA PHE A 126 -19.65 9.63 36.04
C PHE A 126 -21.02 9.35 36.68
N SER A 127 -21.01 8.84 37.92
CA SER A 127 -22.21 8.40 38.61
C SER A 127 -22.47 9.21 39.88
N ASP A 128 -23.76 9.29 40.23
CA ASP A 128 -24.20 9.75 41.54
C ASP A 128 -23.37 9.07 42.63
N THR A 129 -22.78 9.89 43.50
CA THR A 129 -21.80 9.45 44.47
C THR A 129 -22.31 9.67 45.88
N GLU A 130 -22.20 8.64 46.71
CA GLU A 130 -22.60 8.65 48.11
C GLU A 130 -21.35 8.50 48.99
N ILE A 131 -21.17 9.42 49.93
CA ILE A 131 -20.03 9.48 50.84
C ILE A 131 -20.54 9.23 52.26
N LYS A 132 -20.02 8.21 52.92
CA LYS A 132 -20.42 7.77 54.27
C LYS A 132 -19.24 7.82 55.23
N HIS A 133 -19.38 8.59 56.29
CA HIS A 133 -18.46 8.60 57.42
C HIS A 133 -19.02 7.80 58.59
N ARG A 134 -18.17 7.00 59.24
CA ARG A 134 -18.50 6.27 60.47
C ARG A 134 -17.31 6.27 61.40
N ALA A 135 -17.55 6.59 62.68
CA ALA A 135 -16.57 6.44 63.74
C ALA A 135 -17.16 5.86 65.03
N ILE A 136 -16.35 5.08 65.75
CA ILE A 136 -16.69 4.36 66.99
C ILE A 136 -15.50 4.45 67.95
N SER A 137 -15.74 5.01 69.14
CA SER A 137 -14.76 5.02 70.23
C SER A 137 -14.84 3.71 71.02
N ARG A 138 -13.69 3.07 71.26
CA ARG A 138 -13.56 1.89 72.11
C ARG A 138 -13.03 2.20 73.51
N HIS A 139 -12.65 3.45 73.79
CA HIS A 139 -12.09 3.86 75.08
C HIS A 139 -13.16 4.20 76.13
N TYR A 140 -12.82 3.96 77.40
CA TYR A 140 -13.70 4.20 78.56
C TYR A 140 -14.10 5.67 78.74
N SER A 141 -13.29 6.63 78.24
CA SER A 141 -13.57 8.08 78.27
C SER A 141 -14.54 8.57 77.18
N GLY A 142 -14.81 7.78 76.14
CA GLY A 142 -15.93 7.96 75.22
C GLY A 142 -15.86 9.12 74.20
N GLU A 143 -14.74 9.83 74.08
CA GLU A 143 -14.62 10.96 73.15
C GLU A 143 -14.10 10.55 71.76
N ILE A 144 -14.72 11.11 70.72
CA ILE A 144 -14.32 10.95 69.30
C ILE A 144 -13.86 12.31 68.78
N PHE A 145 -12.68 12.34 68.16
CA PHE A 145 -12.12 13.49 67.46
C PHE A 145 -11.80 13.10 66.02
N ASP A 146 -12.64 13.52 65.07
CA ASP A 146 -12.40 13.30 63.64
C ASP A 146 -12.55 14.59 62.88
N SER A 147 -11.64 14.84 61.93
CA SER A 147 -11.78 15.94 60.98
C SER A 147 -11.35 15.54 59.58
N PHE A 148 -12.12 15.93 58.57
CA PHE A 148 -11.74 15.78 57.16
C PHE A 148 -12.35 16.89 56.29
N THR A 149 -11.75 17.13 55.13
CA THR A 149 -12.30 18.03 54.11
C THR A 149 -12.26 17.34 52.74
N ILE A 150 -13.40 17.28 52.06
CA ILE A 150 -13.48 16.78 50.68
C ILE A 150 -13.84 17.94 49.78
N LYS A 151 -12.97 18.26 48.81
CA LYS A 151 -13.29 19.19 47.75
C LYS A 151 -13.90 18.42 46.58
N TYR A 152 -14.99 18.94 46.01
CA TYR A 152 -15.59 18.34 44.84
C TYR A 152 -15.84 19.37 43.74
N ALA A 153 -15.75 18.90 42.50
CA ALA A 153 -16.08 19.66 41.30
C ALA A 153 -16.83 18.78 40.30
N VAL A 154 -17.98 19.24 39.85
CA VAL A 154 -18.76 18.68 38.74
C VAL A 154 -18.40 19.47 37.49
N ALA A 155 -17.65 18.84 36.59
CA ALA A 155 -17.12 19.45 35.38
C ALA A 155 -17.84 18.94 34.13
N ASP A 156 -17.99 19.81 33.14
CA ASP A 156 -18.63 19.47 31.87
C ASP A 156 -17.77 18.51 31.05
N LEU A 157 -18.43 17.55 30.39
CA LEU A 157 -17.81 16.75 29.35
C LEU A 157 -17.64 17.66 28.11
N LEU A 158 -16.42 18.11 27.82
CA LEU A 158 -16.08 19.05 26.73
C LEU A 158 -16.44 18.61 25.29
N CYS A 159 -17.21 17.53 25.12
CA CYS A 159 -17.48 16.85 23.85
C CYS A 159 -18.96 16.84 23.44
N MET A 160 -19.80 17.70 24.02
CA MET A 160 -21.24 17.80 23.67
C MET A 160 -21.59 19.03 22.83
N LYS A 161 -20.61 19.76 22.30
CA LYS A 161 -20.90 20.78 21.27
C LYS A 161 -21.32 20.06 19.98
N PRO A 162 -22.39 20.50 19.29
CA PRO A 162 -22.90 19.84 18.08
C PRO A 162 -21.83 19.68 16.99
N ASP A 163 -20.84 20.58 16.94
CA ASP A 163 -19.75 20.56 15.96
C ASP A 163 -18.45 19.94 16.47
N SER A 164 -18.52 18.96 17.38
CA SER A 164 -17.32 18.32 17.96
C SER A 164 -17.25 16.81 17.71
N PHE A 165 -16.09 16.34 17.22
CA PHE A 165 -15.77 14.93 17.01
C PHE A 165 -14.95 14.36 18.16
N ARG A 166 -15.31 13.15 18.62
CA ARG A 166 -14.72 12.51 19.80
C ARG A 166 -13.57 11.56 19.45
N CYS A 167 -12.34 12.00 19.72
CA CYS A 167 -11.13 11.19 19.57
C CYS A 167 -11.01 10.10 20.66
N THR A 168 -11.22 10.46 21.93
CA THR A 168 -11.11 9.58 23.11
C THR A 168 -12.15 9.93 24.19
N SER A 169 -12.10 9.31 25.37
CA SER A 169 -13.01 9.63 26.47
C SER A 169 -12.88 11.08 26.97
N THR A 170 -11.71 11.71 26.76
CA THR A 170 -11.33 13.02 27.31
C THR A 170 -10.84 14.04 26.26
N SER A 171 -10.73 13.67 24.98
CA SER A 171 -10.22 14.55 23.92
C SER A 171 -11.17 14.65 22.73
N CYS A 172 -11.42 15.88 22.28
CA CYS A 172 -12.32 16.21 21.18
C CYS A 172 -11.71 17.27 20.26
N ILE A 173 -12.06 17.20 18.99
CA ILE A 173 -11.67 18.13 17.94
C ILE A 173 -12.92 18.69 17.26
N SER A 174 -12.79 19.73 16.44
CA SER A 174 -13.91 20.21 15.61
C SER A 174 -14.33 19.14 14.60
N MET A 175 -15.61 19.06 14.24
CA MET A 175 -16.08 18.20 13.14
C MET A 175 -15.40 18.56 11.79
N GLU A 176 -15.00 19.81 11.61
CA GLU A 176 -14.23 20.26 10.42
C GLU A 176 -12.84 19.61 10.32
N LYS A 177 -12.31 19.14 11.45
CA LYS A 177 -11.00 18.49 11.58
C LYS A 177 -11.07 16.98 11.48
N LYS A 178 -12.23 16.44 11.09
CA LYS A 178 -12.40 15.03 10.81
C LYS A 178 -12.31 14.85 9.30
N CYS A 179 -11.42 13.97 8.84
CA CYS A 179 -11.20 13.73 7.41
C CYS A 179 -10.63 14.94 6.66
N ASP A 180 -9.83 15.77 7.35
CA ASP A 180 -9.18 16.94 6.76
C ASP A 180 -7.76 16.63 6.22
N GLY A 181 -7.35 15.35 6.31
CA GLY A 181 -6.04 14.87 5.89
C GLY A 181 -4.93 15.15 6.89
N VAL A 182 -5.25 15.74 8.05
CA VAL A 182 -4.30 16.07 9.11
C VAL A 182 -4.66 15.28 10.36
N ARG A 183 -3.68 14.59 10.95
CA ARG A 183 -3.87 13.88 12.22
C ARG A 183 -4.04 14.88 13.37
N ASN A 184 -5.27 15.25 13.69
CA ASN A 184 -5.65 16.09 14.82
C ASN A 184 -5.98 15.27 16.07
N CYS A 185 -6.48 14.03 15.95
CA CYS A 185 -6.56 13.11 17.09
C CYS A 185 -5.19 12.48 17.36
N TYR A 186 -4.79 12.42 18.64
CA TYR A 186 -3.55 11.76 19.03
C TYR A 186 -3.50 10.29 18.60
N ASN A 187 -4.64 9.58 18.53
CA ASN A 187 -4.74 8.21 18.03
C ASN A 187 -4.99 8.09 16.50
N GLY A 188 -5.12 9.22 15.79
CA GLY A 188 -5.40 9.26 14.34
C GLY A 188 -6.80 8.80 13.93
N ARG A 189 -7.72 8.66 14.89
CA ARG A 189 -9.09 8.17 14.63
C ARG A 189 -9.94 9.12 13.81
N ASP A 190 -9.63 10.40 13.85
CA ASP A 190 -10.22 11.44 12.99
C ASP A 190 -10.01 11.19 11.52
N GLU A 191 -8.94 10.51 11.14
CA GLU A 191 -8.61 10.19 9.75
C GLU A 191 -8.96 8.74 9.37
N VAL A 192 -9.59 7.99 10.29
CA VAL A 192 -9.99 6.60 10.06
C VAL A 192 -11.45 6.54 9.60
N GLY A 193 -11.71 5.84 8.49
CA GLY A 193 -13.05 5.77 7.88
C GLY A 193 -13.44 7.05 7.13
N CYS A 194 -12.46 7.87 6.78
CA CYS A 194 -12.55 9.06 5.95
C CYS A 194 -12.41 8.78 4.45
N GLU A 195 -12.43 7.50 4.11
CA GLU A 195 -12.45 6.99 2.76
C GLU A 195 -13.63 7.62 2.00
N ARG A 196 -13.34 8.48 1.01
CA ARG A 196 -14.33 9.07 0.10
C ARG A 196 -14.50 8.21 -1.14
N GLY A 197 -15.58 8.45 -1.89
CA GLY A 197 -15.87 7.73 -3.12
C GLY A 197 -15.98 6.21 -2.91
N ILE A 198 -15.27 5.44 -3.74
CA ILE A 198 -15.37 3.97 -3.74
C ILE A 198 -14.83 3.33 -2.45
N PHE A 199 -13.79 3.91 -1.85
CA PHE A 199 -13.21 3.36 -0.62
C PHE A 199 -14.22 3.40 0.55
N ALA A 200 -15.16 4.36 0.54
CA ALA A 200 -16.21 4.46 1.56
C ALA A 200 -17.12 3.21 1.66
N VAL A 201 -17.12 2.35 0.64
CA VAL A 201 -17.99 1.17 0.55
C VAL A 201 -17.40 0.01 1.36
N PRO A 202 -18.09 -0.51 2.39
CA PRO A 202 -17.55 -1.53 3.28
C PRO A 202 -17.09 -2.80 2.54
N GLY A 203 -15.86 -3.24 2.79
CA GLY A 203 -15.33 -4.49 2.23
C GLY A 203 -14.87 -4.41 0.77
N VAL A 204 -14.80 -3.21 0.16
CA VAL A 204 -14.16 -3.03 -1.16
C VAL A 204 -12.73 -3.53 -1.18
N ASN A 205 -11.95 -3.26 -0.13
CA ASN A 205 -10.57 -3.74 0.00
C ASN A 205 -10.47 -5.27 -0.03
N ILE A 206 -11.38 -5.97 0.65
CA ILE A 206 -11.47 -7.43 0.68
C ILE A 206 -11.84 -7.95 -0.70
N SER A 207 -12.88 -7.37 -1.31
CA SER A 207 -13.33 -7.71 -2.67
C SER A 207 -12.19 -7.55 -3.69
N ARG A 208 -11.44 -6.45 -3.61
CA ARG A 208 -10.26 -6.18 -4.45
C ARG A 208 -9.20 -7.26 -4.28
N ASN A 209 -8.83 -7.59 -3.05
CA ASN A 209 -7.77 -8.56 -2.78
C ASN A 209 -8.14 -9.95 -3.29
N LEU A 210 -9.39 -10.40 -3.10
CA LEU A 210 -9.88 -11.67 -3.65
C LEU A 210 -9.76 -11.73 -5.17
N ALA A 211 -10.11 -10.65 -5.86
CA ALA A 211 -10.03 -10.60 -7.31
C ALA A 211 -8.58 -10.48 -7.83
N LEU A 212 -7.69 -9.80 -7.08
CA LEU A 212 -6.25 -9.78 -7.35
C LEU A 212 -5.65 -11.18 -7.22
N ASP A 213 -5.99 -11.92 -6.16
CA ASP A 213 -5.54 -13.28 -5.92
C ASP A 213 -6.04 -14.22 -7.02
N TRP A 214 -7.32 -14.14 -7.38
CA TRP A 214 -7.88 -14.88 -8.51
C TRP A 214 -7.11 -14.59 -9.80
N LEU A 215 -6.89 -13.31 -10.13
CA LEU A 215 -6.20 -12.91 -11.36
C LEU A 215 -4.78 -13.47 -11.39
N LYS A 216 -4.01 -13.37 -10.29
CA LYS A 216 -2.67 -13.97 -10.18
C LYS A 216 -2.68 -15.49 -10.32
N ASN A 217 -3.70 -16.16 -9.81
CA ASN A 217 -3.86 -17.62 -9.91
C ASN A 217 -4.22 -18.10 -11.33
N GLN A 218 -4.78 -17.24 -12.19
CA GLN A 218 -5.04 -17.58 -13.60
C GLN A 218 -3.78 -17.55 -14.49
N ARG A 219 -2.62 -17.18 -13.94
CA ARG A 219 -1.37 -17.06 -14.67
C ARG A 219 -0.86 -18.43 -15.11
N ASN A 220 -0.37 -18.53 -16.36
CA ASN A 220 0.23 -19.74 -16.89
C ASN A 220 1.71 -19.88 -16.49
N ALA A 221 2.33 -21.02 -16.82
CA ALA A 221 3.74 -21.30 -16.52
C ALA A 221 4.74 -20.31 -17.20
N ALA A 222 4.31 -19.63 -18.26
CA ALA A 222 5.08 -18.61 -18.96
C ALA A 222 4.83 -17.21 -18.38
N TRP A 223 4.24 -17.10 -17.19
CA TRP A 223 3.99 -15.83 -16.50
C TRP A 223 3.01 -14.88 -17.21
N GLY A 224 2.17 -15.41 -18.11
CA GLY A 224 1.15 -14.64 -18.84
C GLY A 224 -0.26 -15.18 -18.68
N TRP A 225 -1.22 -14.53 -19.38
CA TRP A 225 -2.65 -14.89 -19.37
C TRP A 225 -3.16 -15.22 -20.77
N ARG A 226 -2.35 -15.96 -21.54
CA ARG A 226 -2.62 -16.25 -22.97
C ARG A 226 -2.85 -14.92 -23.71
N ASP A 227 -3.99 -14.74 -24.37
CA ASP A 227 -4.31 -13.52 -25.11
C ASP A 227 -4.65 -12.33 -24.20
N ASN A 228 -4.89 -12.56 -22.90
CA ASN A 228 -5.30 -11.52 -21.96
C ASN A 228 -4.14 -10.92 -21.13
N THR A 229 -2.88 -11.23 -21.44
CA THR A 229 -1.73 -10.73 -20.65
C THR A 229 -1.72 -9.21 -20.52
N HIS A 230 -2.00 -8.48 -21.61
CA HIS A 230 -2.07 -7.01 -21.60
C HIS A 230 -3.17 -6.48 -20.65
N ARG A 231 -4.33 -7.15 -20.59
CA ARG A 231 -5.42 -6.81 -19.67
C ARG A 231 -5.04 -7.14 -18.23
N ALA A 232 -4.47 -8.31 -17.98
CA ALA A 232 -4.05 -8.73 -16.64
C ALA A 232 -3.06 -7.74 -16.03
N ILE A 233 -2.01 -7.39 -16.78
CA ILE A 233 -0.97 -6.44 -16.35
C ILE A 233 -1.57 -5.07 -16.04
N THR A 234 -2.42 -4.57 -16.94
CA THR A 234 -3.11 -3.28 -16.74
C THR A 234 -3.98 -3.28 -15.48
N ALA A 235 -4.79 -4.33 -15.27
CA ALA A 235 -5.63 -4.45 -14.09
C ALA A 235 -4.82 -4.62 -12.79
N LEU A 236 -3.76 -5.43 -12.82
CA LEU A 236 -2.87 -5.61 -11.67
C LEU A 236 -2.25 -4.29 -11.23
N TYR A 237 -1.77 -3.48 -12.16
CA TYR A 237 -1.19 -2.19 -11.83
C TYR A 237 -2.23 -1.21 -11.28
N LEU A 238 -3.33 -0.99 -12.02
CA LEU A 238 -4.36 -0.02 -11.63
C LEU A 238 -5.02 -0.38 -10.29
N ALA A 239 -5.12 -1.67 -9.97
CA ALA A 239 -5.65 -2.15 -8.70
C ALA A 239 -4.62 -2.24 -7.56
N LYS A 240 -3.38 -1.80 -7.78
CA LYS A 240 -2.27 -1.89 -6.81
C LYS A 240 -1.91 -3.33 -6.40
N GLY A 241 -2.06 -4.27 -7.32
CA GLY A 241 -1.62 -5.67 -7.20
C GLY A 241 -0.20 -5.95 -7.70
N ALA A 242 0.36 -5.05 -8.52
CA ALA A 242 1.74 -5.04 -9.02
C ALA A 242 2.17 -3.57 -9.25
N ASN A 243 3.48 -3.29 -9.27
CA ASN A 243 4.01 -1.94 -9.49
C ASN A 243 4.99 -1.82 -10.67
N PHE A 244 5.51 -2.95 -11.18
CA PHE A 244 6.44 -3.03 -12.31
C PHE A 244 7.65 -2.09 -12.20
N ASN A 245 8.18 -1.92 -10.98
CA ASN A 245 9.31 -1.04 -10.70
C ASN A 245 10.69 -1.70 -10.84
N GLY A 246 10.76 -2.95 -11.33
CA GLY A 246 12.00 -3.70 -11.49
C GLY A 246 12.56 -4.35 -10.21
N THR A 247 11.82 -4.31 -9.09
CA THR A 247 12.26 -4.90 -7.81
C THR A 247 11.75 -6.32 -7.57
N ASN A 248 10.74 -6.75 -8.32
CA ASN A 248 10.07 -8.03 -8.14
C ASN A 248 10.24 -8.91 -9.39
N LEU A 249 10.90 -10.05 -9.24
CA LEU A 249 11.16 -11.00 -10.34
C LEU A 249 9.87 -11.50 -11.01
N ASP A 250 8.82 -11.74 -10.22
CA ASP A 250 7.52 -12.18 -10.74
C ASP A 250 6.93 -11.13 -11.69
N GLU A 251 7.09 -9.85 -11.34
CA GLU A 251 6.62 -8.71 -12.13
C GLU A 251 7.46 -8.50 -13.39
N ASP A 252 8.78 -8.66 -13.29
CA ASP A 252 9.69 -8.67 -14.43
C ASP A 252 9.31 -9.77 -15.44
N LEU A 253 9.00 -10.98 -14.97
CA LEU A 253 8.62 -12.09 -15.84
C LEU A 253 7.27 -11.83 -16.54
N MET A 254 6.30 -11.25 -15.84
CA MET A 254 5.02 -10.82 -16.43
C MET A 254 5.25 -9.75 -17.51
N ALA A 255 6.08 -8.75 -17.24
CA ALA A 255 6.45 -7.70 -18.19
C ALA A 255 7.18 -8.29 -19.42
N LYS A 256 8.13 -9.21 -19.23
CA LYS A 256 8.82 -9.88 -20.34
C LYS A 256 7.90 -10.75 -21.19
N GLN A 257 6.91 -11.40 -20.59
CA GLN A 257 5.92 -12.15 -21.36
C GLN A 257 5.05 -11.23 -22.23
N LEU A 258 4.68 -10.04 -21.74
CA LEU A 258 3.97 -9.02 -22.53
C LEU A 258 4.80 -8.54 -23.72
N GLU A 259 6.06 -8.18 -23.47
CA GLU A 259 7.00 -7.75 -24.52
C GLU A 259 7.14 -8.83 -25.60
N LEU A 260 7.34 -10.08 -25.20
CA LEU A 260 7.44 -11.21 -26.12
C LEU A 260 6.18 -11.33 -26.98
N GLN A 261 5.00 -11.27 -26.36
CA GLN A 261 3.74 -11.35 -27.10
C GLN A 261 3.58 -10.21 -28.10
N MET A 262 3.90 -8.97 -27.71
CA MET A 262 3.85 -7.83 -28.62
C MET A 262 4.85 -7.99 -29.77
N SER A 263 6.10 -8.38 -29.50
CA SER A 263 7.10 -8.64 -30.54
C SER A 263 6.65 -9.75 -31.50
N THR A 264 6.05 -10.83 -31.00
CA THR A 264 5.53 -11.91 -31.86
C THR A 264 4.37 -11.45 -32.74
N ALA A 265 3.51 -10.57 -32.21
CA ALA A 265 2.40 -10.01 -32.96
C ALA A 265 2.92 -9.13 -34.11
N ILE A 266 3.94 -8.30 -33.87
CA ILE A 266 4.58 -7.47 -34.91
C ILE A 266 5.17 -8.35 -36.01
N LEU A 267 5.92 -9.39 -35.63
CA LEU A 267 6.56 -10.30 -36.58
C LEU A 267 5.56 -11.10 -37.43
N ARG A 268 4.38 -11.38 -36.88
CA ARG A 268 3.32 -12.14 -37.56
C ARG A 268 2.33 -11.26 -38.31
N ASN A 269 2.49 -9.93 -38.29
CA ASN A 269 1.50 -8.99 -38.79
C ASN A 269 1.12 -9.20 -40.27
N GLU A 270 1.99 -9.81 -41.08
CA GLU A 270 1.69 -10.19 -42.47
C GLU A 270 0.71 -11.38 -42.58
N THR A 271 0.74 -12.28 -41.60
CA THR A 271 -0.07 -13.51 -41.56
C THR A 271 -1.28 -13.42 -40.61
N ASP A 272 -1.15 -12.62 -39.55
CA ASP A 272 -2.15 -12.40 -38.50
C ASP A 272 -2.12 -10.92 -38.13
N LEU A 273 -3.05 -10.16 -38.73
CA LEU A 273 -3.04 -8.70 -38.65
C LEU A 273 -3.39 -8.22 -37.23
N ILE A 274 -2.53 -7.38 -36.65
CA ILE A 274 -2.82 -6.74 -35.37
C ILE A 274 -3.89 -5.67 -35.58
N THR A 275 -5.05 -5.85 -34.96
CA THR A 275 -6.14 -4.85 -34.99
C THR A 275 -5.80 -3.62 -34.17
N ALA A 276 -6.40 -2.47 -34.50
CA ALA A 276 -6.19 -1.22 -33.77
C ALA A 276 -6.54 -1.35 -32.29
N THR A 277 -7.59 -2.11 -31.97
CA THR A 277 -8.01 -2.39 -30.59
C THR A 277 -6.97 -3.23 -29.84
N GLN A 278 -6.41 -4.27 -30.46
CA GLN A 278 -5.34 -5.06 -29.85
C GLN A 278 -4.08 -4.22 -29.64
N LEU A 279 -3.66 -3.46 -30.65
CA LEU A 279 -2.51 -2.57 -30.55
C LEU A 279 -2.69 -1.53 -29.44
N ALA A 280 -3.88 -0.94 -29.32
CA ALA A 280 -4.22 -0.01 -28.25
C ALA A 280 -4.11 -0.65 -26.86
N MET A 281 -4.56 -1.91 -26.70
CA MET A 281 -4.43 -2.64 -25.44
C MET A 281 -2.96 -2.93 -25.09
N TYR A 282 -2.11 -3.28 -26.07
CA TYR A 282 -0.68 -3.43 -25.85
C TYR A 282 -0.01 -2.11 -25.48
N ILE A 283 -0.32 -1.00 -26.16
CA ILE A 283 0.22 0.32 -25.83
C ILE A 283 -0.10 0.68 -24.37
N ASN A 284 -1.36 0.52 -23.94
CA ASN A 284 -1.76 0.76 -22.56
C ASN A 284 -0.97 -0.10 -21.57
N ALA A 285 -0.75 -1.39 -21.87
CA ALA A 285 0.01 -2.28 -21.01
C ALA A 285 1.51 -1.97 -20.99
N LEU A 286 2.09 -1.51 -22.11
CA LEU A 286 3.49 -1.06 -22.20
C LEU A 286 3.73 0.20 -21.36
N LEU A 287 2.80 1.16 -21.40
CA LEU A 287 2.82 2.34 -20.51
C LEU A 287 2.80 1.93 -19.03
N VAL A 288 2.01 0.91 -18.69
CA VAL A 288 1.92 0.37 -17.32
C VAL A 288 3.24 -0.23 -16.83
N ILE A 289 3.94 -0.99 -17.68
CA ILE A 289 5.24 -1.58 -17.33
C ILE A 289 6.43 -0.63 -17.59
N CYS A 290 6.16 0.64 -17.89
CA CYS A 290 7.16 1.65 -18.19
C CYS A 290 8.12 1.31 -19.35
N HIS A 291 7.64 0.57 -20.35
CA HIS A 291 8.34 0.39 -21.62
C HIS A 291 7.77 1.38 -22.64
N ASP A 292 8.61 2.24 -23.21
CA ASP A 292 8.19 3.27 -24.17
C ASP A 292 7.56 2.66 -25.44
N PRO A 293 6.25 2.85 -25.70
CA PRO A 293 5.60 2.33 -26.90
C PRO A 293 5.97 3.10 -28.18
N ARG A 294 6.58 4.28 -28.09
CA ARG A 294 7.10 5.02 -29.26
C ARG A 294 8.46 4.51 -29.74
N ASN A 295 9.15 3.78 -28.88
CA ASN A 295 10.42 3.14 -29.19
C ASN A 295 10.44 1.70 -28.67
N PHE A 296 9.40 0.94 -29.00
CA PHE A 296 9.33 -0.47 -28.64
C PHE A 296 10.24 -1.27 -29.58
N TYR A 297 11.47 -1.52 -29.16
CA TYR A 297 12.49 -2.22 -29.98
C TYR A 297 12.67 -1.61 -31.39
N GLY A 298 12.61 -0.28 -31.50
CA GLY A 298 12.70 0.44 -32.78
C GLY A 298 11.39 0.57 -33.56
N PHE A 299 10.27 0.08 -33.03
CA PHE A 299 8.93 0.27 -33.58
C PHE A 299 8.18 1.39 -32.84
N ASP A 300 7.60 2.32 -33.59
CA ASP A 300 6.71 3.36 -33.07
C ASP A 300 5.26 2.89 -33.14
N LEU A 301 4.84 2.18 -32.09
CA LEU A 301 3.51 1.58 -32.00
C LEU A 301 2.41 2.63 -31.90
N VAL A 302 2.71 3.79 -31.31
CA VAL A 302 1.77 4.91 -31.20
C VAL A 302 1.47 5.47 -32.59
N ASN A 303 2.50 5.67 -33.41
CA ASN A 303 2.33 6.11 -34.78
C ASN A 303 1.65 5.04 -35.67
N ASP A 304 1.93 3.75 -35.44
CA ASP A 304 1.21 2.65 -36.09
C ASP A 304 -0.28 2.68 -35.78
N LEU A 305 -0.65 2.88 -34.51
CA LEU A 305 -2.05 3.01 -34.09
C LEU A 305 -2.73 4.20 -34.78
N LYS A 306 -2.07 5.37 -34.84
CA LYS A 306 -2.58 6.55 -35.56
C LYS A 306 -2.84 6.24 -37.05
N ARG A 307 -1.93 5.52 -37.70
CA ARG A 307 -2.10 5.10 -39.10
C ARG A 307 -3.33 4.20 -39.24
N GLN A 308 -3.46 3.17 -38.40
CA GLN A 308 -4.60 2.25 -38.47
C GLN A 308 -5.95 2.96 -38.29
N ILE A 309 -6.07 3.90 -37.34
CA ILE A 309 -7.30 4.68 -37.12
C ILE A 309 -7.66 5.52 -38.36
N LYS A 310 -6.66 6.15 -39.01
CA LYS A 310 -6.89 6.94 -40.23
C LYS A 310 -7.38 6.10 -41.41
N PHE A 311 -6.91 4.85 -41.53
CA PHE A 311 -7.36 3.93 -42.56
C PHE A 311 -8.74 3.34 -42.27
N SER A 312 -9.10 3.13 -41.00
CA SER A 312 -10.39 2.56 -40.60
C SER A 312 -11.52 3.60 -40.49
N LYS A 313 -11.76 4.38 -41.55
CA LYS A 313 -12.71 5.52 -41.54
C LYS A 313 -14.14 5.18 -41.09
N ASN A 314 -14.56 3.91 -41.14
CA ASN A 314 -15.94 3.48 -40.87
C ASN A 314 -16.13 2.59 -39.62
N SER A 315 -15.09 2.35 -38.81
CA SER A 315 -15.19 1.48 -37.63
C SER A 315 -15.19 2.28 -36.33
N ILE A 316 -16.22 2.08 -35.50
CA ILE A 316 -16.39 2.71 -34.18
C ILE A 316 -15.49 1.99 -33.15
N HIS A 317 -14.18 2.11 -33.30
CA HIS A 317 -13.22 1.61 -32.30
C HIS A 317 -12.79 2.78 -31.41
N LEU A 318 -13.29 2.82 -30.18
CA LEU A 318 -13.06 3.94 -29.25
C LEU A 318 -11.82 3.78 -28.37
N LEU A 319 -11.47 2.53 -28.03
CA LEU A 319 -10.30 2.23 -27.21
C LEU A 319 -8.98 2.76 -27.80
N PRO A 320 -8.74 2.76 -29.12
CA PRO A 320 -7.58 3.40 -29.73
C PRO A 320 -7.39 4.87 -29.35
N TYR A 321 -8.46 5.67 -29.32
CA TYR A 321 -8.37 7.09 -28.95
C TYR A 321 -7.98 7.28 -27.49
N LEU A 322 -8.51 6.42 -26.60
CA LEU A 322 -8.12 6.41 -25.19
C LEU A 322 -6.63 6.04 -25.03
N ALA A 323 -6.15 5.02 -25.74
CA ALA A 323 -4.74 4.62 -25.70
C ALA A 323 -3.80 5.71 -26.24
N LEU A 324 -4.17 6.41 -27.32
CA LEU A 324 -3.44 7.57 -27.82
C LEU A 324 -3.34 8.67 -26.77
N CYS A 325 -4.47 9.00 -26.12
CA CYS A 325 -4.46 10.00 -25.06
C CYS A 325 -3.59 9.58 -23.85
N ASN A 326 -3.69 8.32 -23.42
CA ASN A 326 -2.83 7.77 -22.36
C ASN A 326 -1.34 7.87 -22.73
N ALA A 327 -0.98 7.67 -24.00
CA ALA A 327 0.37 7.83 -24.55
C ALA A 327 0.78 9.30 -24.80
N LYS A 328 0.02 10.26 -24.25
CA LYS A 328 0.24 11.72 -24.38
C LYS A 328 0.25 12.21 -25.83
N GLU A 329 -0.44 11.50 -26.72
CA GLU A 329 -0.64 11.95 -28.09
C GLU A 329 -1.77 12.97 -28.18
N ILE A 330 -1.57 14.01 -29.00
CA ILE A 330 -2.59 15.03 -29.24
C ILE A 330 -3.57 14.50 -30.28
N LEU A 331 -4.86 14.39 -29.89
CA LEU A 331 -5.93 14.04 -30.83
C LEU A 331 -6.26 15.22 -31.74
N THR A 332 -6.62 14.94 -33.00
CA THR A 332 -7.02 15.97 -33.96
C THR A 332 -8.46 16.44 -33.71
N ASP A 333 -8.84 17.61 -34.23
CA ASP A 333 -10.21 18.12 -34.09
C ASP A 333 -11.25 17.21 -34.78
N GLU A 334 -10.85 16.49 -35.83
CA GLU A 334 -11.66 15.45 -36.48
C GLU A 334 -11.91 14.26 -35.53
N ASP A 335 -10.87 13.81 -34.81
CA ASP A 335 -10.97 12.72 -33.85
C ASP A 335 -11.88 13.11 -32.68
N VAL A 336 -11.71 14.32 -32.16
CA VAL A 336 -12.55 14.86 -31.08
C VAL A 336 -14.00 14.99 -31.52
N SER A 337 -14.25 15.51 -32.73
CA SER A 337 -15.60 15.65 -33.29
C SER A 337 -16.29 14.29 -33.49
N LYS A 338 -15.54 13.24 -33.87
CA LYS A 338 -16.05 11.86 -33.93
C LYS A 338 -16.45 11.35 -32.54
N LEU A 339 -15.62 11.56 -31.52
CA LEU A 339 -15.92 11.13 -30.15
C LEU A 339 -17.16 11.85 -29.59
N VAL A 340 -17.26 13.16 -29.82
CA VAL A 340 -18.44 13.96 -29.44
C VAL A 340 -19.70 13.49 -30.19
N GLY A 341 -19.59 13.23 -31.49
CA GLY A 341 -20.71 12.69 -32.27
C GLY A 341 -21.21 11.34 -31.76
N VAL A 342 -20.32 10.48 -31.25
CA VAL A 342 -20.69 9.21 -30.60
C VAL A 342 -21.35 9.46 -29.25
N LEU A 343 -20.88 10.42 -28.45
CA LEU A 343 -21.53 10.77 -27.18
C LEU A 343 -22.97 11.26 -27.38
N GLU A 344 -23.21 12.05 -28.43
CA GLU A 344 -24.49 12.73 -28.65
C GLU A 344 -25.48 11.96 -29.50
N SER A 345 -25.02 10.92 -30.20
CA SER A 345 -25.87 10.17 -31.12
C SER A 345 -27.00 9.47 -30.34
N PRO A 346 -28.28 9.82 -30.59
CA PRO A 346 -29.40 9.16 -29.93
C PRO A 346 -29.54 7.76 -30.49
N SER A 347 -29.27 6.74 -29.68
CA SER A 347 -29.48 5.34 -30.04
C SER A 347 -30.24 4.61 -28.96
N ASN A 348 -31.26 3.85 -29.37
CA ASN A 348 -32.05 3.01 -28.46
C ASN A 348 -31.40 1.63 -28.25
N HIS A 349 -30.21 1.38 -28.79
CA HIS A 349 -29.53 0.11 -28.62
C HIS A 349 -28.89 0.01 -27.24
N SER A 350 -29.09 -1.12 -26.56
CA SER A 350 -28.61 -1.35 -25.19
C SER A 350 -27.08 -1.31 -25.04
N PHE A 351 -26.32 -1.59 -26.09
CA PHE A 351 -24.84 -1.53 -26.07
C PHE A 351 -24.29 -0.09 -26.15
N PHE A 352 -25.14 0.89 -26.46
CA PHE A 352 -24.68 2.25 -26.76
C PHE A 352 -24.11 2.94 -25.52
N THR A 353 -24.63 2.63 -24.32
CA THR A 353 -24.10 3.10 -23.04
C THR A 353 -22.64 2.70 -22.83
N ASP A 354 -22.26 1.47 -23.24
CA ASP A 354 -20.88 0.99 -23.14
C ASP A 354 -19.96 1.80 -24.06
N VAL A 355 -20.42 2.04 -25.28
CA VAL A 355 -19.71 2.82 -26.31
C VAL A 355 -19.54 4.27 -25.84
N GLN A 356 -20.61 4.92 -25.37
CA GLN A 356 -20.55 6.27 -24.81
C GLN A 356 -19.60 6.37 -23.63
N SER A 357 -19.58 5.36 -22.75
CA SER A 357 -18.67 5.34 -21.59
C SER A 357 -17.20 5.33 -22.02
N VAL A 358 -16.84 4.55 -23.04
CA VAL A 358 -15.47 4.54 -23.58
C VAL A 358 -15.11 5.85 -24.29
N ALA A 359 -16.05 6.45 -25.03
CA ALA A 359 -15.84 7.75 -25.66
C ALA A 359 -15.65 8.86 -24.60
N LEU A 360 -16.44 8.83 -23.53
CA LEU A 360 -16.34 9.76 -22.41
C LEU A 360 -14.99 9.62 -21.69
N MET A 361 -14.50 8.39 -21.45
CA MET A 361 -13.15 8.18 -20.91
C MET A 361 -12.06 8.80 -21.81
N ALA A 362 -12.15 8.59 -23.13
CA ALA A 362 -11.18 9.17 -24.06
C ALA A 362 -11.21 10.71 -24.04
N LEU A 363 -12.40 11.32 -24.06
CA LEU A 363 -12.56 12.78 -24.02
C LEU A 363 -12.13 13.38 -22.68
N ALA A 364 -12.45 12.72 -21.57
CA ALA A 364 -12.01 13.14 -20.24
C ALA A 364 -10.49 13.12 -20.11
N CYS A 365 -9.82 12.12 -20.70
CA CYS A 365 -8.37 12.09 -20.78
C CYS A 365 -7.81 13.29 -21.57
N VAL A 366 -8.40 13.64 -22.72
CA VAL A 366 -7.99 14.78 -23.56
C VAL A 366 -8.19 16.11 -22.84
N GLY A 367 -9.29 16.24 -22.09
CA GLY A 367 -9.64 17.44 -21.32
C GLY A 367 -8.51 17.91 -20.40
N ASN A 368 -7.61 17.04 -19.96
CA ASN A 368 -6.48 17.41 -19.11
C ASN A 368 -5.33 18.15 -19.84
N THR A 369 -5.43 18.35 -21.18
CA THR A 369 -4.33 18.82 -22.04
C THR A 369 -4.63 20.10 -22.84
N SER A 370 -5.37 21.06 -22.27
CA SER A 370 -5.51 22.47 -22.70
C SER A 370 -6.60 22.89 -23.70
N LYS A 371 -7.48 22.01 -24.17
CA LYS A 371 -8.67 22.35 -25.01
C LYS A 371 -10.02 22.34 -24.26
N ILE A 372 -10.02 22.72 -22.98
CA ILE A 372 -11.11 22.45 -22.02
C ILE A 372 -12.44 23.19 -22.32
N PHE A 373 -12.42 24.38 -22.92
CA PHE A 373 -13.61 25.24 -22.89
C PHE A 373 -14.76 24.74 -23.78
N GLU A 374 -14.47 24.22 -24.98
CA GLU A 374 -15.49 23.76 -25.92
C GLU A 374 -16.05 22.37 -25.59
N LEU A 375 -15.28 21.51 -24.92
CA LEU A 375 -15.69 20.13 -24.63
C LEU A 375 -16.44 19.97 -23.31
N LYS A 376 -16.36 20.97 -22.42
CA LYS A 376 -16.92 20.88 -21.07
C LYS A 376 -18.43 20.67 -21.10
N GLU A 377 -19.15 21.36 -21.98
CA GLU A 377 -20.61 21.25 -22.07
C GLU A 377 -21.04 19.86 -22.57
N ASN A 378 -20.41 19.35 -23.64
CA ASN A 378 -20.73 18.05 -24.22
C ASN A 378 -20.43 16.92 -23.22
N VAL A 379 -19.29 17.00 -22.52
CA VAL A 379 -18.91 16.06 -21.46
C VAL A 379 -19.92 16.12 -20.31
N THR A 380 -20.29 17.30 -19.83
CA THR A 380 -21.27 17.47 -18.73
C THR A 380 -22.64 16.92 -19.10
N ARG A 381 -23.11 17.20 -20.32
CA ARG A 381 -24.37 16.66 -20.82
C ARG A 381 -24.35 15.13 -20.91
N ALA A 382 -23.22 14.56 -21.35
CA ALA A 382 -23.06 13.11 -21.44
C ALA A 382 -23.02 12.46 -20.04
N THR A 383 -22.30 13.05 -19.08
CA THR A 383 -22.26 12.55 -17.69
C THR A 383 -23.66 12.61 -17.07
N ASP A 384 -24.38 13.72 -17.22
CA ASP A 384 -25.75 13.88 -16.71
C ASP A 384 -26.71 12.87 -17.34
N THR A 385 -26.52 12.55 -18.62
CA THR A 385 -27.31 11.53 -19.31
C THR A 385 -27.01 10.15 -18.73
N LEU A 386 -25.74 9.79 -18.57
CA LEU A 386 -25.35 8.48 -18.00
C LEU A 386 -25.87 8.33 -16.57
N LYS A 387 -25.71 9.34 -15.71
CA LYS A 387 -26.18 9.34 -14.31
C LYS A 387 -27.68 9.02 -14.20
N LYS A 388 -28.50 9.56 -15.10
CA LYS A 388 -29.95 9.29 -15.14
C LYS A 388 -30.35 7.86 -15.52
N HIS A 389 -29.45 7.07 -16.08
CA HIS A 389 -29.71 5.67 -16.45
C HIS A 389 -29.46 4.69 -15.29
N GLN A 390 -29.16 5.16 -14.07
CA GLN A 390 -28.99 4.29 -12.92
C GLN A 390 -30.31 3.64 -12.51
N ASN A 391 -30.30 2.32 -12.36
CA ASN A 391 -31.45 1.54 -11.92
C ASN A 391 -31.62 1.60 -10.40
N GLU A 392 -32.80 1.19 -9.91
CA GLU A 392 -33.11 1.12 -8.47
C GLU A 392 -32.17 0.17 -7.70
N ASP A 393 -31.59 -0.85 -8.36
CA ASP A 393 -30.62 -1.77 -7.76
C ASP A 393 -29.18 -1.18 -7.72
N GLY A 394 -29.02 0.08 -8.15
CA GLY A 394 -27.75 0.78 -8.25
C GLY A 394 -26.96 0.51 -9.54
N SER A 395 -27.37 -0.46 -10.37
CA SER A 395 -26.66 -0.83 -11.60
C SER A 395 -26.96 0.11 -12.77
N PHE A 396 -26.16 -0.02 -13.83
CA PHE A 396 -26.47 0.52 -15.16
C PHE A 396 -26.87 -0.61 -16.14
N GLY A 397 -27.53 -1.66 -15.63
CA GLY A 397 -28.07 -2.77 -16.41
C GLY A 397 -27.34 -4.10 -16.20
N ASN A 398 -26.04 -4.17 -16.52
CA ASN A 398 -25.24 -5.38 -16.31
C ASN A 398 -23.86 -5.03 -15.71
N ILE A 399 -23.07 -6.04 -15.33
CA ILE A 399 -21.77 -5.86 -14.67
C ILE A 399 -20.75 -5.11 -15.53
N TYR A 400 -20.74 -5.33 -16.84
CA TYR A 400 -19.78 -4.70 -17.77
C TYR A 400 -20.14 -3.23 -17.98
N THR A 401 -21.41 -2.94 -18.26
CA THR A 401 -21.92 -1.58 -18.44
C THR A 401 -21.77 -0.77 -17.17
N THR A 402 -22.11 -1.35 -16.01
CA THR A 402 -21.94 -0.70 -14.71
C THR A 402 -20.47 -0.37 -14.46
N ALA A 403 -19.55 -1.30 -14.73
CA ALA A 403 -18.12 -1.03 -14.58
C ALA A 403 -17.62 0.08 -15.52
N LEU A 404 -18.03 0.07 -16.79
CA LEU A 404 -17.65 1.09 -17.77
C LEU A 404 -18.19 2.48 -17.41
N VAL A 405 -19.45 2.57 -16.99
CA VAL A 405 -20.08 3.84 -16.58
C VAL A 405 -19.37 4.42 -15.36
N ILE A 406 -19.11 3.61 -14.32
CA ILE A 406 -18.35 4.07 -13.14
C ILE A 406 -16.97 4.57 -13.59
N GLN A 407 -16.23 3.82 -14.43
CA GLN A 407 -14.92 4.26 -14.91
C GLN A 407 -14.99 5.59 -15.68
N ALA A 408 -16.05 5.81 -16.46
CA ALA A 408 -16.26 7.05 -17.20
C ALA A 408 -16.58 8.24 -16.28
N LEU A 409 -17.42 8.02 -15.26
CA LEU A 409 -17.75 9.03 -14.24
C LEU A 409 -16.55 9.39 -13.35
N LEU A 410 -15.74 8.40 -12.94
CA LEU A 410 -14.46 8.63 -12.27
C LEU A 410 -13.49 9.45 -13.16
N SER A 411 -13.43 9.12 -14.44
CA SER A 411 -12.51 9.81 -15.37
C SER A 411 -12.89 11.27 -15.58
N SER A 412 -14.18 11.59 -15.47
CA SER A 412 -14.73 12.94 -15.64
C SER A 412 -14.89 13.69 -14.31
N GLY A 413 -14.47 13.12 -13.17
CA GLY A 413 -14.49 13.78 -11.87
C GLY A 413 -15.88 13.90 -11.23
N ASN A 414 -16.82 13.01 -11.56
CA ASN A 414 -18.19 13.00 -11.04
C ASN A 414 -18.36 12.03 -9.85
N GLU A 415 -17.27 11.59 -9.20
CA GLU A 415 -17.33 10.63 -8.09
C GLU A 415 -17.96 11.16 -6.79
N GLU A 416 -18.01 12.47 -6.61
CA GLU A 416 -18.59 13.14 -5.43
C GLU A 416 -19.98 13.74 -5.71
N ASP A 417 -20.49 13.57 -6.93
CA ASP A 417 -21.81 14.08 -7.33
C ASP A 417 -22.94 13.39 -6.57
N THR A 418 -24.00 14.14 -6.26
CA THR A 418 -25.14 13.65 -5.47
C THR A 418 -26.32 13.16 -6.30
N ASP A 419 -26.28 13.34 -7.62
CA ASP A 419 -27.36 12.99 -8.56
C ASP A 419 -27.24 11.56 -9.13
N TRP A 420 -26.31 10.77 -8.61
CA TRP A 420 -26.23 9.32 -8.79
C TRP A 420 -25.62 8.67 -7.55
N ASP A 421 -25.89 7.39 -7.32
CA ASP A 421 -25.42 6.65 -6.15
C ASP A 421 -24.23 5.74 -6.52
N LEU A 422 -23.02 6.29 -6.41
CA LEU A 422 -21.78 5.52 -6.57
C LEU A 422 -21.70 4.32 -5.63
N LYS A 423 -22.18 4.45 -4.38
CA LYS A 423 -22.07 3.39 -3.38
C LYS A 423 -22.97 2.22 -3.74
N ALA A 424 -24.21 2.48 -4.16
CA ALA A 424 -25.12 1.45 -4.63
C ALA A 424 -24.57 0.72 -5.86
N ALA A 425 -23.96 1.45 -6.81
CA ALA A 425 -23.35 0.85 -7.99
C ALA A 425 -22.16 -0.07 -7.66
N VAL A 426 -21.29 0.34 -6.73
CA VAL A 426 -20.17 -0.50 -6.27
C VAL A 426 -20.67 -1.70 -5.45
N GLU A 427 -21.69 -1.53 -4.61
CA GLU A 427 -22.31 -2.66 -3.90
C GLU A 427 -22.93 -3.66 -4.87
N PHE A 428 -23.65 -3.20 -5.90
CA PHE A 428 -24.15 -4.06 -6.95
C PHE A 428 -23.04 -4.93 -7.55
N LEU A 429 -21.90 -4.33 -7.94
CA LEU A 429 -20.76 -5.09 -8.49
C LEU A 429 -20.21 -6.11 -7.49
N LYS A 430 -20.05 -5.72 -6.22
CA LYS A 430 -19.59 -6.62 -5.16
C LYS A 430 -20.53 -7.81 -4.95
N THR A 431 -21.84 -7.62 -5.07
CA THR A 431 -22.81 -8.74 -4.95
C THR A 431 -22.65 -9.79 -6.06
N LYS A 432 -21.99 -9.44 -7.18
CA LYS A 432 -21.73 -10.35 -8.30
C LYS A 432 -20.39 -11.05 -8.21
N GLN A 433 -19.57 -10.76 -7.18
CA GLN A 433 -18.32 -11.46 -6.97
C GLN A 433 -18.57 -12.89 -6.50
N SER A 434 -17.92 -13.84 -7.16
CA SER A 434 -17.96 -15.26 -6.82
C SER A 434 -16.99 -15.60 -5.68
N LYS A 435 -17.18 -16.77 -5.06
CA LYS A 435 -16.38 -17.21 -3.90
C LYS A 435 -14.88 -17.37 -4.19
N ASP A 436 -14.53 -17.65 -5.44
CA ASP A 436 -13.15 -17.76 -5.92
C ASP A 436 -12.52 -16.38 -6.20
N GLY A 437 -13.28 -15.29 -6.06
CA GLY A 437 -12.82 -13.91 -6.26
C GLY A 437 -13.13 -13.32 -7.63
N THR A 438 -13.62 -14.12 -8.60
CA THR A 438 -13.95 -13.62 -9.95
C THR A 438 -15.26 -12.85 -10.00
N PHE A 439 -15.38 -11.91 -10.93
CA PHE A 439 -16.65 -11.22 -11.23
C PHE A 439 -17.40 -11.86 -12.40
N GLY A 440 -17.38 -13.20 -12.46
CA GLY A 440 -18.02 -14.01 -13.50
C GLY A 440 -17.06 -14.45 -14.60
N ASP A 441 -16.34 -13.51 -15.22
CA ASP A 441 -15.30 -13.84 -16.21
C ASP A 441 -14.09 -12.91 -16.14
N PHE A 442 -13.11 -13.18 -17.00
CA PHE A 442 -11.86 -12.41 -17.08
C PHE A 442 -12.11 -10.95 -17.47
N LEU A 443 -13.02 -10.67 -18.41
CA LEU A 443 -13.29 -9.32 -18.90
C LEU A 443 -13.99 -8.48 -17.83
N ALA A 444 -15.01 -9.02 -17.16
CA ALA A 444 -15.69 -8.37 -16.05
C ALA A 444 -14.69 -8.07 -14.93
N THR A 445 -13.87 -9.06 -14.56
CA THR A 445 -12.85 -8.88 -13.52
C THR A 445 -11.85 -7.80 -13.92
N TYR A 446 -11.35 -7.79 -15.17
CA TYR A 446 -10.48 -6.74 -15.70
C TYR A 446 -11.08 -5.34 -15.63
N LEU A 447 -12.37 -5.19 -15.96
CA LEU A 447 -13.05 -3.89 -15.93
C LEU A 447 -13.36 -3.41 -14.50
N ILE A 448 -13.60 -4.33 -13.57
CA ILE A 448 -13.99 -3.99 -12.19
C ILE A 448 -12.79 -3.76 -11.29
N LEU A 449 -11.68 -4.48 -11.49
CA LEU A 449 -10.52 -4.43 -10.58
C LEU A 449 -9.94 -3.01 -10.38
N PRO A 450 -9.76 -2.17 -11.43
CA PRO A 450 -9.30 -0.79 -11.27
C PRO A 450 -10.24 0.05 -10.40
N LEU A 451 -11.56 -0.15 -10.56
CA LEU A 451 -12.59 0.60 -9.82
C LEU A 451 -12.47 0.39 -8.32
N LEU A 452 -12.19 -0.84 -7.89
CA LEU A 452 -12.02 -1.17 -6.46
C LEU A 452 -10.80 -0.50 -5.83
N ASN A 453 -9.96 0.16 -6.63
CA ASN A 453 -8.88 1.03 -6.19
C ASN A 453 -9.12 2.51 -6.55
N SER A 454 -10.37 2.88 -6.85
CA SER A 454 -10.77 4.22 -7.32
C SER A 454 -9.96 4.68 -8.53
N LYS A 455 -9.71 3.77 -9.47
CA LYS A 455 -9.00 4.01 -10.73
C LYS A 455 -9.84 3.64 -11.94
N SER A 456 -9.54 4.25 -13.07
CA SER A 456 -10.06 3.91 -14.39
C SER A 456 -8.92 3.72 -15.40
N LEU A 457 -9.25 3.29 -16.62
CA LEU A 457 -8.28 3.17 -17.69
C LEU A 457 -7.62 4.49 -18.12
N THR A 458 -8.16 5.67 -17.74
CA THR A 458 -7.53 6.97 -18.00
C THR A 458 -6.38 7.27 -17.04
N ASP A 459 -6.31 6.58 -15.89
CA ASP A 459 -5.20 6.71 -14.94
C ASP A 459 -3.89 6.13 -15.49
N ILE A 460 -3.93 5.33 -16.55
CA ILE A 460 -2.73 4.86 -17.27
C ILE A 460 -1.93 6.06 -17.79
N GLY A 461 -2.60 7.10 -18.30
CA GLY A 461 -1.95 8.34 -18.72
C GLY A 461 -1.34 9.16 -17.57
N LYS A 462 -1.59 8.82 -16.30
CA LYS A 462 -1.02 9.51 -15.13
C LYS A 462 0.23 8.82 -14.57
N ILE A 463 0.65 7.70 -15.17
CA ILE A 463 1.81 6.93 -14.73
C ILE A 463 3.09 7.75 -14.92
N ASN A 464 3.90 7.82 -13.88
CA ASN A 464 5.18 8.49 -13.91
C ASN A 464 6.32 7.45 -13.82
N CYS A 465 6.94 7.16 -14.95
CA CYS A 465 8.02 6.18 -15.05
C CYS A 465 9.40 6.71 -14.63
N THR A 466 9.49 7.91 -14.07
CA THR A 466 10.79 8.47 -13.61
C THR A 466 11.38 7.71 -12.43
N GLU A 467 10.57 7.02 -11.63
CA GLU A 467 11.04 6.22 -10.48
C GLU A 467 11.56 4.82 -10.88
N SER A 468 11.05 4.26 -11.99
CA SER A 468 11.41 2.93 -12.52
C SER A 468 12.68 2.93 -13.39
N LEU A 469 13.27 4.10 -13.67
CA LEU A 469 14.58 4.23 -14.33
C LEU A 469 15.75 3.75 -13.45
N LYS A 470 15.50 3.31 -12.21
CA LYS A 470 16.53 2.80 -11.28
C LYS A 470 16.85 1.32 -11.46
N MET A 471 16.89 0.84 -12.70
CA MET A 471 17.75 -0.29 -13.08
C MET A 471 18.08 -0.16 -14.57
N PRO A 472 19.18 0.51 -14.95
CA PRO A 472 19.89 0.09 -16.14
C PRO A 472 20.50 -1.28 -15.80
N ARG A 473 19.75 -2.37 -16.01
CA ARG A 473 20.45 -3.63 -16.30
C ARG A 473 21.16 -3.36 -17.62
N ASP A 474 22.47 -3.46 -17.60
CA ASP A 474 23.45 -3.29 -18.68
C ASP A 474 23.23 -4.20 -19.91
N ASN A 475 22.00 -4.62 -20.19
CA ASN A 475 21.61 -5.20 -21.44
C ASN A 475 21.00 -4.08 -22.25
N ASN A 476 21.82 -3.41 -23.05
CA ASN A 476 21.29 -2.68 -24.18
C ASN A 476 20.47 -3.69 -25.00
N PRO A 477 19.12 -3.64 -25.02
CA PRO A 477 18.34 -4.66 -25.72
C PRO A 477 18.71 -4.69 -27.22
N VAL A 478 19.27 -3.59 -27.75
CA VAL A 478 19.85 -3.51 -29.08
C VAL A 478 21.04 -4.45 -29.26
N SER A 479 21.94 -4.61 -28.28
CA SER A 479 23.08 -5.55 -28.39
C SER A 479 22.63 -7.01 -28.34
N ASP A 480 21.62 -7.35 -27.52
CA ASP A 480 21.03 -8.70 -27.48
C ASP A 480 20.24 -9.02 -28.77
N ILE A 481 19.63 -8.01 -29.39
CA ILE A 481 18.93 -8.10 -30.67
C ILE A 481 19.91 -8.19 -31.84
N GLU A 482 20.95 -7.36 -31.88
CA GLU A 482 22.07 -7.46 -32.84
C GLU A 482 22.76 -8.83 -32.73
N PHE A 483 22.93 -9.35 -31.51
CA PHE A 483 23.46 -10.68 -31.28
C PHE A 483 22.58 -11.78 -31.90
N LYS A 484 21.26 -11.62 -31.86
CA LYS A 484 20.30 -12.61 -32.38
C LYS A 484 20.05 -12.50 -33.89
N LEU A 485 19.85 -11.28 -34.40
CA LEU A 485 19.41 -10.98 -35.77
C LEU A 485 20.50 -10.44 -36.69
N GLY A 486 21.63 -9.96 -36.15
CA GLY A 486 22.75 -9.43 -36.92
C GLY A 486 23.49 -10.49 -37.75
N PRO A 487 24.34 -10.06 -38.70
CA PRO A 487 25.13 -10.97 -39.52
C PRO A 487 26.04 -11.85 -38.64
N LYS A 488 26.05 -13.16 -38.93
CA LYS A 488 26.83 -14.15 -38.16
C LYS A 488 27.98 -14.71 -38.98
N ILE A 489 29.09 -14.95 -38.29
CA ILE A 489 30.27 -15.65 -38.81
C ILE A 489 30.31 -17.08 -38.26
N SER A 490 30.88 -18.00 -39.04
CA SER A 490 31.11 -19.38 -38.62
C SER A 490 32.55 -19.49 -38.11
N VAL A 491 32.75 -20.03 -36.92
CA VAL A 491 34.08 -20.21 -36.30
C VAL A 491 34.23 -21.65 -35.87
N LYS A 492 35.45 -22.19 -35.99
CA LYS A 492 35.78 -23.55 -35.53
C LYS A 492 36.63 -23.46 -34.28
N TYR A 493 36.12 -23.93 -33.15
CA TYR A 493 36.84 -23.93 -31.88
C TYR A 493 37.31 -25.35 -31.54
N TYR A 494 38.57 -25.52 -31.17
CA TYR A 494 39.14 -26.79 -30.77
C TYR A 494 39.80 -26.71 -29.39
N LEU A 495 39.64 -27.75 -28.59
CA LEU A 495 40.49 -28.01 -27.42
C LEU A 495 41.48 -29.11 -27.78
N TYR A 496 42.77 -28.82 -27.66
CA TYR A 496 43.84 -29.82 -27.78
C TYR A 496 44.43 -30.07 -26.39
N VAL A 497 44.50 -31.33 -25.97
CA VAL A 497 45.14 -31.73 -24.71
C VAL A 497 46.31 -32.66 -25.02
N GLY A 498 47.48 -32.33 -24.49
CA GLY A 498 48.72 -33.09 -24.63
C GLY A 498 49.65 -32.57 -25.73
N ASP A 499 50.95 -32.81 -25.57
CA ASP A 499 52.00 -32.25 -26.44
C ASP A 499 51.90 -32.74 -27.88
N GLN A 500 51.38 -33.95 -28.11
CA GLN A 500 51.18 -34.54 -29.44
C GLN A 500 49.74 -34.42 -29.94
N LYS A 501 48.90 -33.58 -29.32
CA LYS A 501 47.45 -33.45 -29.60
C LYS A 501 46.70 -34.77 -29.35
N ASP A 502 46.96 -35.36 -28.18
CA ASP A 502 46.44 -36.67 -27.79
C ASP A 502 44.91 -36.69 -27.71
N GLN A 503 44.30 -35.58 -27.30
CA GLN A 503 42.86 -35.40 -27.30
C GLN A 503 42.46 -34.14 -28.06
N ILE A 504 41.43 -34.28 -28.91
CA ILE A 504 40.88 -33.21 -29.72
C ILE A 504 39.38 -33.13 -29.51
N HIS A 505 38.90 -31.98 -29.06
CA HIS A 505 37.47 -31.69 -28.95
C HIS A 505 37.12 -30.55 -29.90
N PRO A 506 36.36 -30.80 -30.99
CA PRO A 506 35.90 -29.76 -31.90
C PRO A 506 34.51 -29.22 -31.52
N LEU A 507 34.29 -27.93 -31.74
CA LEU A 507 32.99 -27.27 -31.64
C LEU A 507 32.85 -26.24 -32.76
N PHE A 508 31.71 -26.28 -33.44
CA PHE A 508 31.38 -25.33 -34.51
C PHE A 508 30.38 -24.33 -33.98
N LEU A 509 30.74 -23.04 -34.02
CA LEU A 509 29.90 -21.96 -33.50
C LEU A 509 29.51 -20.99 -34.60
N ARG A 510 28.27 -20.48 -34.52
CA ARG A 510 27.80 -19.33 -35.28
C ARG A 510 27.61 -18.16 -34.33
N ILE A 511 28.44 -17.13 -34.48
CA ILE A 511 28.51 -15.99 -33.57
C ILE A 511 28.37 -14.67 -34.36
N PRO A 512 27.98 -13.55 -33.72
CA PRO A 512 27.87 -12.26 -34.42
C PRO A 512 29.20 -11.75 -34.99
N THR A 513 29.14 -10.92 -36.03
CA THR A 513 30.30 -10.14 -36.49
C THR A 513 30.85 -9.24 -35.37
N ASN A 514 32.15 -8.95 -35.39
CA ASN A 514 32.86 -8.17 -34.35
C ASN A 514 32.91 -8.83 -32.96
N SER A 515 32.64 -10.13 -32.85
CA SER A 515 32.85 -10.88 -31.61
C SER A 515 34.34 -11.15 -31.36
N THR A 516 34.73 -11.20 -30.09
CA THR A 516 36.08 -11.56 -29.65
C THR A 516 36.23 -13.06 -29.39
N VAL A 517 37.46 -13.54 -29.18
CA VAL A 517 37.70 -14.93 -28.74
C VAL A 517 37.04 -15.18 -27.38
N LEU A 518 37.04 -14.20 -26.47
CA LEU A 518 36.36 -14.32 -25.18
C LEU A 518 34.85 -14.55 -25.34
N ASP A 519 34.20 -13.81 -26.23
CA ASP A 519 32.76 -13.96 -26.49
C ASP A 519 32.45 -15.36 -27.02
N MET A 520 33.30 -15.87 -27.92
CA MET A 520 33.20 -17.23 -28.43
C MET A 520 33.39 -18.28 -27.33
N MET A 521 34.36 -18.09 -26.42
CA MET A 521 34.58 -19.02 -25.31
C MET A 521 33.40 -19.06 -24.33
N ARG A 522 32.78 -17.91 -24.04
CA ARG A 522 31.56 -17.85 -23.20
C ARG A 522 30.43 -18.65 -23.83
N LEU A 523 30.16 -18.44 -25.12
CA LEU A 523 29.15 -19.20 -25.86
C LEU A 523 29.46 -20.70 -25.92
N ALA A 524 30.73 -21.06 -26.09
CA ALA A 524 31.16 -22.45 -26.07
C ALA A 524 30.85 -23.11 -24.73
N SER A 525 31.09 -22.40 -23.61
CA SER A 525 30.88 -22.91 -22.25
C SER A 525 29.40 -23.15 -21.90
N GLU A 526 28.49 -22.39 -22.52
CA GLU A 526 27.04 -22.58 -22.43
C GLU A 526 26.57 -23.74 -23.30
N ALA A 527 27.17 -23.90 -24.48
CA ALA A 527 26.81 -24.94 -25.44
C ALA A 527 27.28 -26.34 -25.04
N ASP A 528 28.49 -26.46 -24.48
CA ASP A 528 29.05 -27.72 -24.03
C ASP A 528 29.94 -27.53 -22.79
N HIS A 529 29.62 -28.28 -21.72
CA HIS A 529 30.35 -28.29 -20.45
C HIS A 529 31.86 -28.49 -20.58
N LYS A 530 32.34 -29.16 -21.65
CA LYS A 530 33.78 -29.36 -21.89
C LYS A 530 34.55 -28.05 -22.13
N TYR A 531 33.85 -27.00 -22.55
CA TYR A 531 34.43 -25.70 -22.87
C TYR A 531 34.28 -24.69 -21.71
N ARG A 532 33.86 -25.14 -20.53
CA ARG A 532 33.91 -24.32 -19.32
C ARG A 532 35.35 -24.01 -18.95
N PHE A 533 35.59 -22.75 -18.61
CA PHE A 533 36.90 -22.23 -18.28
C PHE A 533 36.84 -21.32 -17.07
N GLN A 534 37.98 -21.18 -16.40
CA GLN A 534 38.21 -20.17 -15.39
C GLN A 534 39.31 -19.22 -15.87
N ALA A 535 39.07 -17.93 -15.68
CA ALA A 535 39.98 -16.88 -16.08
C ALA A 535 40.03 -15.77 -15.02
N GLN A 536 41.16 -15.07 -14.96
CA GLN A 536 41.39 -13.96 -14.05
C GLN A 536 42.08 -12.80 -14.79
N ASP A 537 41.68 -11.57 -14.50
CA ASP A 537 42.39 -10.39 -15.01
C ASP A 537 43.71 -10.21 -14.24
N ILE A 538 44.82 -10.19 -14.98
CA ILE A 538 46.15 -9.93 -14.44
C ILE A 538 46.78 -8.81 -15.27
N LYS A 539 46.92 -7.62 -14.67
CA LYS A 539 47.51 -6.42 -15.30
C LYS A 539 46.81 -6.00 -16.60
N GLY A 540 45.48 -6.13 -16.66
CA GLY A 540 44.68 -5.76 -17.84
C GLY A 540 44.75 -6.78 -18.97
N LYS A 541 45.21 -8.01 -18.69
CA LYS A 541 45.14 -9.15 -19.61
C LYS A 541 44.36 -10.27 -18.95
N LEU A 542 43.43 -10.85 -19.69
CA LEU A 542 42.62 -11.97 -19.25
C LEU A 542 43.44 -13.27 -19.34
N TYR A 543 43.82 -13.80 -18.18
CA TYR A 543 44.59 -15.02 -18.05
C TYR A 543 43.68 -16.23 -17.81
N ILE A 544 43.63 -17.16 -18.78
CA ILE A 544 42.88 -18.42 -18.66
C ILE A 544 43.76 -19.42 -17.93
N TYR A 545 43.34 -19.84 -16.73
CA TYR A 545 44.11 -20.75 -15.89
C TYR A 545 43.50 -22.14 -15.76
N GLU A 546 42.25 -22.33 -16.19
CA GLU A 546 41.59 -23.63 -16.22
C GLU A 546 40.64 -23.70 -17.42
N LEU A 547 40.61 -24.84 -18.11
CA LEU A 547 39.69 -25.12 -19.20
C LEU A 547 39.51 -26.64 -19.27
N PHE A 548 38.30 -27.12 -19.58
CA PHE A 548 37.99 -28.55 -19.60
C PHE A 548 38.24 -29.26 -18.25
N GLY A 549 38.15 -28.51 -17.15
CA GLY A 549 38.44 -29.02 -15.79
C GLY A 549 39.92 -29.34 -15.54
N ILE A 550 40.82 -28.91 -16.44
CA ILE A 550 42.28 -29.06 -16.31
C ILE A 550 42.85 -27.68 -16.00
N ALA A 551 43.49 -27.53 -14.85
CA ALA A 551 44.20 -26.32 -14.47
C ALA A 551 45.60 -26.28 -15.09
N ASN A 552 46.14 -25.08 -15.27
CA ASN A 552 47.56 -24.90 -15.60
C ASN A 552 48.43 -25.51 -14.48
N ASP A 553 49.52 -26.16 -14.88
CA ASP A 553 50.46 -26.81 -13.99
C ASP A 553 51.87 -26.22 -14.19
N PRO A 554 52.28 -25.25 -13.36
CA PRO A 554 53.59 -24.64 -13.45
C PRO A 554 54.75 -25.59 -13.11
N GLU A 555 54.53 -26.64 -12.32
CA GLU A 555 55.59 -27.60 -11.95
C GLU A 555 55.92 -28.52 -13.12
N ASP A 556 54.89 -28.92 -13.87
CA ASP A 556 54.99 -29.70 -15.11
C ASP A 556 55.20 -28.84 -16.37
N GLU A 557 55.32 -27.52 -16.21
CA GLU A 557 55.45 -26.51 -17.28
C GLU A 557 54.30 -26.53 -18.31
N LYS A 558 53.11 -27.01 -17.92
CA LYS A 558 51.95 -27.15 -18.82
C LYS A 558 50.95 -26.02 -18.65
N PHE A 559 50.60 -25.39 -19.77
CA PHE A 559 49.70 -24.24 -19.79
C PHE A 559 48.68 -24.35 -20.92
N TRP A 560 47.53 -23.74 -20.71
CA TRP A 560 46.53 -23.45 -21.73
C TRP A 560 46.99 -22.27 -22.61
N LEU A 561 47.31 -22.57 -23.86
CA LEU A 561 47.83 -21.61 -24.83
C LEU A 561 46.82 -21.37 -25.96
N LEU A 562 46.59 -20.10 -26.31
CA LEU A 562 45.67 -19.70 -27.36
C LEU A 562 46.37 -19.68 -28.72
N TYR A 563 45.87 -20.46 -29.67
CA TYR A 563 46.32 -20.50 -31.05
C TYR A 563 45.20 -20.07 -32.00
N ILE A 564 45.58 -19.35 -33.05
CA ILE A 564 44.65 -18.82 -34.05
C ILE A 564 45.16 -19.17 -35.44
N GLU A 565 44.25 -19.62 -36.29
CA GLU A 565 44.45 -19.86 -37.71
C GLU A 565 43.35 -19.12 -38.48
N SER A 566 43.72 -18.03 -39.14
CA SER A 566 42.84 -17.28 -40.06
C SER A 566 43.05 -17.73 -41.50
N LYS A 567 42.09 -17.47 -42.39
CA LYS A 567 42.17 -17.87 -43.81
C LYS A 567 43.55 -17.57 -44.42
N ASN A 568 44.22 -18.61 -44.94
CA ASN A 568 45.54 -18.60 -45.56
C ASN A 568 46.75 -18.37 -44.63
N THR A 569 46.60 -18.58 -43.32
CA THR A 569 47.72 -18.55 -42.36
C THR A 569 47.91 -19.92 -41.71
N SER A 570 49.12 -20.23 -41.25
CA SER A 570 49.36 -21.38 -40.39
C SER A 570 48.86 -21.09 -38.97
N LEU A 571 48.65 -22.15 -38.18
CA LEU A 571 48.26 -22.03 -36.78
C LEU A 571 49.38 -21.34 -35.97
N GLN A 572 49.10 -20.16 -35.40
CA GLN A 572 50.07 -19.37 -34.64
C GLN A 572 49.64 -19.15 -33.20
N LEU A 573 50.61 -19.20 -32.28
CA LEU A 573 50.43 -18.83 -30.87
C LEU A 573 50.22 -17.31 -30.78
N THR A 574 49.19 -16.87 -30.05
CA THR A 574 48.97 -15.44 -29.80
C THR A 574 49.39 -15.07 -28.37
N SER A 575 49.99 -13.88 -28.22
CA SER A 575 50.27 -13.25 -26.93
C SER A 575 49.23 -12.19 -26.53
N LYS A 576 48.24 -11.97 -27.40
CA LYS A 576 47.09 -11.09 -27.15
C LYS A 576 46.10 -11.75 -26.22
N SER A 577 45.43 -10.92 -25.42
CA SER A 577 44.36 -11.39 -24.53
C SER A 577 43.14 -11.84 -25.36
N PRO A 578 42.37 -12.87 -24.93
CA PRO A 578 41.21 -13.36 -25.67
C PRO A 578 40.15 -12.29 -26.01
N ASP A 579 40.01 -11.26 -25.19
CA ASP A 579 39.13 -10.10 -25.38
C ASP A 579 39.69 -9.05 -26.38
N GLU A 580 40.97 -9.12 -26.74
CA GLU A 580 41.60 -8.23 -27.73
C GLU A 580 41.60 -8.82 -29.14
N VAL A 581 41.21 -10.09 -29.29
CA VAL A 581 41.24 -10.82 -30.56
C VAL A 581 39.85 -10.89 -31.16
N PHE A 582 39.63 -10.11 -32.22
CA PHE A 582 38.40 -10.15 -33.01
C PHE A 582 38.39 -11.28 -34.03
N LEU A 583 37.26 -11.99 -34.10
CA LEU A 583 37.06 -13.17 -34.94
C LEU A 583 36.61 -12.80 -36.36
N LYS A 584 37.11 -13.55 -37.34
CA LYS A 584 36.73 -13.48 -38.75
C LYS A 584 36.03 -14.76 -39.18
N ASN A 585 35.31 -14.67 -40.30
CA ASN A 585 34.56 -15.80 -40.83
C ASN A 585 35.47 -16.96 -41.27
N ASN A 586 35.17 -18.15 -40.77
CA ASN A 586 35.93 -19.40 -40.88
C ASN A 586 37.28 -19.41 -40.15
N ASP A 587 37.50 -18.53 -39.18
CA ASP A 587 38.65 -18.65 -38.28
C ASP A 587 38.60 -19.98 -37.53
N LYS A 588 39.79 -20.50 -37.26
CA LYS A 588 40.00 -21.66 -36.41
C LYS A 588 40.74 -21.23 -35.16
N ILE A 589 40.10 -21.42 -34.03
CA ILE A 589 40.62 -21.10 -32.71
C ILE A 589 40.94 -22.40 -32.00
N VAL A 590 42.09 -22.45 -31.34
CA VAL A 590 42.54 -23.64 -30.62
C VAL A 590 43.04 -23.21 -29.26
N MET A 591 42.44 -23.74 -28.19
CA MET A 591 43.07 -23.73 -26.87
C MET A 591 43.84 -25.03 -26.71
N TRP A 592 45.15 -24.94 -26.51
CA TRP A 592 46.04 -26.09 -26.44
C TRP A 592 46.72 -26.17 -25.09
N TYR A 593 46.40 -27.23 -24.33
CA TYR A 593 47.11 -27.59 -23.10
C TYR A 593 48.36 -28.39 -23.43
N LYS A 594 49.54 -27.76 -23.29
CA LYS A 594 50.83 -28.37 -23.59
C LYS A 594 51.96 -27.73 -22.79
N THR A 595 53.13 -28.36 -22.84
CA THR A 595 54.36 -27.83 -22.27
C THR A 595 54.75 -26.52 -22.97
N ALA A 596 54.91 -25.44 -22.20
CA ALA A 596 55.28 -24.13 -22.74
C ALA A 596 56.80 -24.10 -22.99
N GLN A 597 57.19 -24.00 -24.26
CA GLN A 597 58.59 -23.73 -24.60
C GLN A 597 58.82 -22.22 -24.53
N ILE A 598 59.69 -21.81 -23.61
CA ILE A 598 60.19 -20.43 -23.53
C ILE A 598 61.32 -20.33 -24.56
N ASP A 599 61.02 -19.79 -25.74
CA ASP A 599 62.02 -19.36 -26.72
C ASP A 599 62.59 -17.98 -26.35
#